data_AF-A0A957ERQ0-F1
#
_entry.id   AF-A0A957ERQ0-F1
#
_cell.length_a   1.000
_cell.length_b   1.000
_cell.length_c   1.000
_cell.angle_alpha   90.00
_cell.angle_beta   90.00
_cell.angle_gamma   90.00
#
_symmetry.space_group_name_H-M   'P 1'
#
loop_
_entity.id
_entity.type
_entity.pdbx_description
1 polymer ?
#
loop_
_entity_poly.entity_id
_entity_poly.type
_entity_poly.pdbx_seq_one_letter_code
_entity_poly.pdbx_strand_id
1 'polypeptide(L)'
;MPYYIDKTTSTFADELLAAGFIRLLEQLLDQQGQAPDIMQIDHGHYYEIQTGATLDLERVKTTTTPFPLAPIIRTLKNAKSLPDLPEHRAYVIDYDQERDQRGAFLTAFKGLEKTAKKAYIIGDDANFPFDLMPPPPHEHWDIFRLLNPAALIGYNSLMTQWLEIGDAGKTGAICCLLCELFSQTPNDLAACVEESWKPLAKATNWKTDTSASQFFNPPQGKGINKPLPNGVGLSNLSSFWLLEWLKMIGFYQIAFTRTLQGVNDRKTYVPVVGRADWTTRQKVQTIFEKRMRFAETAVLSDILTIIRYTTALVERVATAQRNTASEQEQAFLALLGEMPRPADFIRGFHTVFYKDLGNAVTTMNIAFLNLPGWIEIRQPEDIATFQAILAEHENIVRQFAENKGEELTLLTYYRDFIVADNLDPFFEFTTAYSSWLISQGDKSRFPPRKFTTHNLRRLLVSNQSNLSEILDAPGFVNIAYAIRQSTVTAQYRKTQGDRRYDIRYGLGRDLVRQSQYPDEFLASLSDFLHKYNAENAQVMETRPAPYRRSVQTSDIQDIVQLIDKHGSDLIAKLLVAYGYARESRTPLEIEEEETTDETTTSEFQ
;
A
#
# COMPACT_ATOMS: atom_id res chain seq x y z
N MET A 1 14.38 -28.69 9.33
CA MET A 1 13.94 -29.09 7.99
C MET A 1 12.93 -28.05 7.50
N PRO A 2 12.91 -27.68 6.22
CA PRO A 2 11.92 -26.76 5.68
C PRO A 2 10.52 -27.39 5.68
N TYR A 3 9.50 -26.52 5.67
CA TYR A 3 8.10 -26.87 5.42
C TYR A 3 7.64 -26.26 4.10
N TYR A 4 6.59 -26.80 3.50
CA TYR A 4 6.08 -26.43 2.19
C TYR A 4 4.57 -26.24 2.23
N ILE A 5 4.10 -25.11 1.68
CA ILE A 5 2.66 -24.81 1.58
C ILE A 5 2.32 -24.60 0.12
N ASP A 6 1.57 -25.54 -0.46
CA ASP A 6 1.16 -25.48 -1.86
C ASP A 6 0.14 -24.36 -2.08
N LYS A 7 0.30 -23.64 -3.20
CA LYS A 7 -0.67 -22.62 -3.63
C LYS A 7 -1.79 -23.27 -4.42
N THR A 8 -2.94 -23.40 -3.78
CA THR A 8 -4.11 -24.10 -4.37
C THR A 8 -5.09 -23.15 -5.04
N THR A 9 -5.09 -21.87 -4.64
CA THR A 9 -6.04 -20.88 -5.14
C THR A 9 -5.39 -19.78 -5.99
N SER A 10 -4.08 -19.58 -5.86
CA SER A 10 -3.35 -18.41 -6.38
C SER A 10 -3.99 -17.09 -5.96
N THR A 11 -4.53 -17.05 -4.73
CA THR A 11 -5.12 -15.85 -4.13
C THR A 11 -4.58 -15.64 -2.73
N PHE A 12 -5.02 -14.58 -2.04
CA PHE A 12 -4.55 -14.37 -0.68
C PHE A 12 -4.86 -15.52 0.28
N ALA A 13 -5.79 -16.43 -0.04
CA ALA A 13 -6.06 -17.58 0.82
C ALA A 13 -4.79 -18.42 1.07
N ASP A 14 -3.89 -18.50 0.06
CA ASP A 14 -2.63 -19.23 0.18
C ASP A 14 -1.62 -18.45 1.07
N GLU A 15 -1.56 -17.12 0.94
CA GLU A 15 -0.75 -16.25 1.82
C GLU A 15 -1.22 -16.29 3.29
N LEU A 16 -2.54 -16.27 3.50
CA LEU A 16 -3.14 -16.38 4.82
C LEU A 16 -2.84 -17.74 5.45
N LEU A 17 -2.93 -18.83 4.68
CA LEU A 17 -2.58 -20.16 5.16
C LEU A 17 -1.11 -20.21 5.59
N ALA A 18 -0.21 -19.65 4.77
CA ALA A 18 1.20 -19.59 5.08
C ALA A 18 1.52 -18.77 6.34
N ALA A 19 0.96 -17.57 6.46
CA ALA A 19 1.14 -16.74 7.65
C ALA A 19 0.56 -17.39 8.92
N GLY A 20 -0.58 -18.08 8.80
CA GLY A 20 -1.17 -18.83 9.90
C GLY A 20 -0.27 -19.95 10.40
N PHE A 21 0.32 -20.71 9.47
CA PHE A 21 1.25 -21.78 9.82
C PHE A 21 2.58 -21.25 10.38
N ILE A 22 3.11 -20.15 9.85
CA ILE A 22 4.30 -19.49 10.41
C ILE A 22 4.04 -19.05 11.85
N ARG A 23 2.88 -18.45 12.14
CA ARG A 23 2.49 -18.06 13.51
C ARG A 23 2.36 -19.27 14.44
N LEU A 24 1.90 -20.41 13.93
CA LEU A 24 1.89 -21.67 14.68
C LEU A 24 3.32 -22.13 15.00
N LEU A 25 4.22 -22.15 14.01
CA LEU A 25 5.62 -22.53 14.20
C LEU A 25 6.33 -21.63 15.21
N GLU A 26 6.13 -20.31 15.13
CA GLU A 26 6.65 -19.35 16.09
C GLU A 26 6.23 -19.71 17.52
N GLN A 27 4.96 -20.03 17.74
CA GLN A 27 4.45 -20.42 19.05
C GLN A 27 5.04 -21.75 19.56
N LEU A 28 5.29 -22.71 18.66
CA LEU A 28 5.88 -24.00 19.01
C LEU A 28 7.36 -23.87 19.34
N LEU A 29 8.11 -23.05 18.61
CA LEU A 29 9.52 -22.74 18.89
C LEU A 29 9.65 -22.03 20.25
N ASP A 30 8.79 -21.05 20.53
CA ASP A 30 8.75 -20.34 21.81
C ASP A 30 8.52 -21.29 23.00
N GLN A 31 7.56 -22.22 22.90
CA GLN A 31 7.34 -23.23 23.94
C GLN A 31 8.53 -24.19 24.13
N GLN A 32 9.40 -24.33 23.13
CA GLN A 32 10.65 -25.09 23.25
C GLN A 32 11.82 -24.26 23.79
N GLY A 33 11.63 -22.96 24.01
CA GLY A 33 12.66 -22.00 24.44
C GLY A 33 13.58 -21.57 23.31
N GLN A 34 13.12 -21.67 22.05
CA GLN A 34 13.87 -21.31 20.85
C GLN A 34 13.39 -19.97 20.30
N ALA A 35 14.33 -19.12 19.87
CA ALA A 35 13.98 -17.88 19.21
C ALA A 35 13.39 -18.16 17.81
N PRO A 36 12.29 -17.50 17.42
CA PRO A 36 11.67 -17.69 16.12
C PRO A 36 12.49 -16.98 15.03
N ASP A 37 13.36 -17.73 14.38
CA ASP A 37 13.99 -17.36 13.11
C ASP A 37 13.26 -18.12 12.00
N ILE A 38 12.37 -17.44 11.26
CA ILE A 38 11.53 -18.07 10.26
C ILE A 38 11.56 -17.27 8.96
N MET A 39 11.97 -17.91 7.88
CA MET A 39 12.01 -17.33 6.54
C MET A 39 10.93 -17.95 5.66
N GLN A 40 10.18 -17.11 4.95
CA GLN A 40 9.23 -17.52 3.92
C GLN A 40 9.79 -17.15 2.53
N ILE A 41 9.81 -18.11 1.61
CA ILE A 41 10.32 -17.96 0.24
C ILE A 41 9.26 -18.43 -0.75
N ASP A 42 8.98 -17.61 -1.76
CA ASP A 42 8.06 -17.96 -2.84
C ASP A 42 8.77 -18.70 -3.98
N HIS A 43 8.33 -19.93 -4.28
CA HIS A 43 8.80 -20.76 -5.40
C HIS A 43 7.78 -20.84 -6.56
N GLY A 44 6.79 -19.95 -6.58
CA GLY A 44 5.73 -19.90 -7.58
C GLY A 44 4.55 -20.80 -7.21
N HIS A 45 4.76 -22.12 -7.21
CA HIS A 45 3.69 -23.10 -6.94
C HIS A 45 3.50 -23.43 -5.46
N TYR A 46 4.48 -23.12 -4.62
CA TYR A 46 4.43 -23.31 -3.17
C TYR A 46 5.26 -22.23 -2.47
N TYR A 47 5.03 -22.06 -1.16
CA TYR A 47 5.94 -21.35 -0.28
C TYR A 47 6.83 -22.35 0.46
N GLU A 48 8.13 -22.08 0.50
CA GLU A 48 9.06 -22.76 1.41
C GLU A 48 9.16 -21.94 2.70
N ILE A 49 9.04 -22.61 3.84
CA ILE A 49 9.18 -22.04 5.18
C ILE A 49 10.37 -22.68 5.86
N GLN A 50 11.42 -21.90 6.09
CA GLN A 50 12.64 -22.35 6.75
C GLN A 50 12.64 -21.85 8.19
N THR A 51 12.94 -22.74 9.14
CA THR A 51 13.14 -22.39 10.55
C THR A 51 14.63 -22.47 10.89
N GLY A 52 15.18 -21.45 11.57
CA GLY A 52 16.58 -21.43 11.98
C GLY A 52 16.92 -22.53 13.00
N ALA A 53 15.96 -22.87 13.86
CA ALA A 53 16.04 -24.03 14.75
C ALA A 53 15.18 -25.19 14.23
N THR A 54 15.62 -26.43 14.45
CA THR A 54 14.81 -27.61 14.13
C THR A 54 13.82 -27.87 15.26
N LEU A 55 12.54 -27.96 14.90
CA LEU A 55 11.46 -28.27 15.81
C LEU A 55 11.52 -29.75 16.23
N ASP A 56 11.57 -30.02 17.52
CA ASP A 56 11.47 -31.38 18.06
C ASP A 56 10.00 -31.81 18.11
N LEU A 57 9.56 -32.61 17.14
CA LEU A 57 8.17 -33.05 17.01
C LEU A 57 7.71 -33.97 18.15
N GLU A 58 8.61 -34.73 18.77
CA GLU A 58 8.26 -35.55 19.94
C GLU A 58 8.01 -34.66 21.15
N ARG A 59 8.82 -33.62 21.32
CA ARG A 59 8.59 -32.59 22.33
C ARG A 59 7.30 -31.79 22.04
N VAL A 60 7.00 -31.44 20.79
CA VAL A 60 5.69 -30.83 20.41
C VAL A 60 4.54 -31.74 20.87
N LYS A 61 4.60 -33.02 20.52
CA LYS A 61 3.53 -33.97 20.84
C LYS A 61 3.25 -34.11 22.33
N THR A 62 4.31 -34.08 23.15
CA THR A 62 4.24 -34.44 24.58
C THR A 62 4.22 -33.25 25.54
N THR A 63 4.77 -32.10 25.13
CA THR A 63 4.96 -30.94 26.03
C THR A 63 4.20 -29.70 25.61
N THR A 64 3.62 -29.66 24.40
CA THR A 64 2.86 -28.50 23.95
C THR A 64 1.61 -28.29 24.80
N THR A 65 1.56 -27.15 25.47
CA THR A 65 0.39 -26.71 26.24
C THR A 65 -0.59 -25.96 25.33
N PRO A 66 -1.90 -25.94 25.65
CA PRO A 66 -2.88 -25.14 24.91
C PRO A 66 -2.49 -23.65 24.85
N PHE A 67 -2.76 -23.01 23.72
CA PHE A 67 -2.49 -21.58 23.50
C PHE A 67 -3.55 -20.95 22.57
N PRO A 68 -3.87 -19.66 22.76
CA PRO A 68 -4.69 -18.93 21.81
C PRO A 68 -3.82 -18.23 20.75
N LEU A 69 -4.17 -18.39 19.47
CA LEU A 69 -3.57 -17.60 18.37
C LEU A 69 -4.48 -16.49 17.85
N ALA A 70 -5.78 -16.53 18.19
CA ALA A 70 -6.75 -15.48 17.95
C ALA A 70 -7.86 -15.55 19.02
N PRO A 71 -8.49 -14.41 19.37
CA PRO A 71 -9.47 -14.36 20.46
C PRO A 71 -10.89 -14.73 20.00
N ILE A 72 -11.69 -15.34 20.86
CA ILE A 72 -13.14 -15.40 20.67
C ILE A 72 -13.73 -13.98 20.79
N ILE A 73 -14.61 -13.61 19.87
CA ILE A 73 -15.28 -12.30 19.92
C ILE A 73 -16.61 -12.46 20.65
N ARG A 74 -16.70 -11.83 21.82
CA ARG A 74 -17.90 -11.73 22.64
C ARG A 74 -18.66 -10.46 22.28
N THR A 75 -19.97 -10.58 22.18
CA THR A 75 -20.93 -9.50 21.94
C THR A 75 -22.08 -9.66 22.91
N LEU A 76 -22.87 -8.61 23.13
CA LEU A 76 -24.10 -8.70 23.93
C LEU A 76 -25.06 -9.82 23.45
N LYS A 77 -25.05 -10.13 22.14
CA LYS A 77 -25.96 -11.11 21.53
C LYS A 77 -25.52 -12.57 21.75
N ASN A 78 -24.22 -12.85 21.76
CA ASN A 78 -23.69 -14.21 21.85
C ASN A 78 -23.11 -14.57 23.22
N ALA A 79 -22.99 -13.61 24.16
CA ALA A 79 -22.37 -13.84 25.46
C ALA A 79 -22.94 -15.05 26.22
N LYS A 80 -24.26 -15.28 26.14
CA LYS A 80 -24.93 -16.40 26.81
C LYS A 80 -24.70 -17.76 26.13
N SER A 81 -24.27 -17.77 24.87
CA SER A 81 -24.04 -18.99 24.09
C SER A 81 -22.58 -19.40 24.02
N LEU A 82 -21.67 -18.57 24.51
CA LEU A 82 -20.24 -18.89 24.56
C LEU A 82 -19.97 -19.82 25.75
N PRO A 83 -18.99 -20.73 25.65
CA PRO A 83 -18.53 -21.52 26.78
C PRO A 83 -17.95 -20.62 27.88
N ASP A 84 -17.68 -21.20 29.05
CA ASP A 84 -16.89 -20.51 30.08
C ASP A 84 -15.48 -20.31 29.55
N LEU A 85 -15.00 -19.06 29.57
CA LEU A 85 -13.77 -18.66 28.89
C LEU A 85 -12.91 -17.84 29.85
N PRO A 86 -11.58 -18.03 29.86
CA PRO A 86 -10.69 -17.21 30.66
C PRO A 86 -10.91 -15.71 30.36
N GLU A 87 -11.04 -14.89 31.41
CA GLU A 87 -11.13 -13.44 31.30
C GLU A 87 -9.77 -12.81 30.99
N HIS A 88 -9.21 -13.17 29.84
CA HIS A 88 -7.94 -12.68 29.33
C HIS A 88 -8.07 -12.33 27.85
N ARG A 89 -7.53 -11.17 27.44
CA ARG A 89 -7.70 -10.62 26.09
C ARG A 89 -7.20 -11.52 24.96
N ALA A 90 -6.21 -12.36 25.25
CA ALA A 90 -5.73 -13.36 24.28
C ALA A 90 -6.78 -14.43 23.95
N TYR A 91 -7.71 -14.71 24.88
CA TYR A 91 -8.77 -15.72 24.70
C TYR A 91 -10.09 -15.08 24.29
N VAL A 92 -10.43 -13.90 24.84
CA VAL A 92 -11.73 -13.25 24.61
C VAL A 92 -11.56 -11.75 24.45
N ILE A 93 -12.21 -11.20 23.42
CA ILE A 93 -12.39 -9.77 23.23
C ILE A 93 -13.87 -9.42 23.32
N ASP A 94 -14.22 -8.42 24.13
CA ASP A 94 -15.55 -7.84 24.15
C ASP A 94 -15.67 -6.75 23.07
N TYR A 95 -16.47 -7.04 22.04
CA TYR A 95 -16.64 -6.15 20.90
C TYR A 95 -17.24 -4.79 21.28
N ASP A 96 -18.21 -4.79 22.18
CA ASP A 96 -18.92 -3.58 22.56
C ASP A 96 -18.02 -2.67 23.41
N GLN A 97 -17.19 -3.25 24.28
CA GLN A 97 -16.15 -2.51 25.02
C GLN A 97 -15.12 -1.88 24.07
N GLU A 98 -14.59 -2.65 23.12
CA GLU A 98 -13.59 -2.12 22.15
C GLU A 98 -14.19 -1.03 21.25
N ARG A 99 -15.48 -1.15 20.88
CA ARG A 99 -16.20 -0.10 20.16
C ARG A 99 -16.25 1.20 20.96
N ASP A 100 -16.60 1.11 22.23
CA ASP A 100 -16.78 2.26 23.10
C ASP A 100 -15.42 2.92 23.42
N GLN A 101 -14.37 2.11 23.65
CA GLN A 101 -12.98 2.57 23.80
C GLN A 101 -12.51 3.37 22.57
N ARG A 102 -12.74 2.83 21.36
CA ARG A 102 -12.45 3.55 20.12
C ARG A 102 -13.23 4.86 20.01
N GLY A 103 -14.51 4.84 20.39
CA GLY A 103 -15.36 6.04 20.40
C GLY A 103 -14.81 7.13 21.32
N ALA A 104 -14.38 6.76 22.52
CA ALA A 104 -13.75 7.67 23.48
C ALA A 104 -12.44 8.23 22.94
N PHE A 105 -11.56 7.38 22.39
CA PHE A 105 -10.30 7.80 21.78
C PHE A 105 -10.51 8.83 20.66
N LEU A 106 -11.42 8.55 19.72
CA LEU A 106 -11.68 9.45 18.59
C LEU A 106 -12.33 10.76 19.03
N THR A 107 -13.12 10.74 20.10
CA THR A 107 -13.70 11.96 20.67
C THR A 107 -12.61 12.83 21.29
N ALA A 108 -11.70 12.26 22.07
CA ALA A 108 -10.54 12.97 22.60
C ALA A 108 -9.62 13.49 21.48
N PHE A 109 -9.39 12.67 20.45
CA PHE A 109 -8.55 13.02 19.30
C PHE A 109 -9.04 14.28 18.58
N LYS A 110 -10.36 14.44 18.45
CA LYS A 110 -10.96 15.65 17.86
C LYS A 110 -10.64 16.93 18.63
N GLY A 111 -10.41 16.84 19.95
CA GLY A 111 -10.06 17.97 20.82
C GLY A 111 -8.58 18.39 20.77
N LEU A 112 -7.70 17.60 20.15
CA LEU A 112 -6.26 17.90 20.11
C LEU A 112 -5.90 19.07 19.19
N GLU A 113 -4.76 19.68 19.47
CA GLU A 113 -4.12 20.67 18.59
C GLU A 113 -3.67 20.06 17.26
N LYS A 114 -3.49 20.91 16.24
CA LYS A 114 -3.18 20.47 14.87
C LYS A 114 -1.88 19.67 14.77
N THR A 115 -0.83 20.08 15.47
CA THR A 115 0.48 19.41 15.48
C THR A 115 0.38 17.99 16.03
N ALA A 116 -0.29 17.81 17.18
CA ALA A 116 -0.54 16.49 17.76
C ALA A 116 -1.41 15.62 16.85
N LYS A 117 -2.46 16.18 16.23
CA LYS A 117 -3.28 15.46 15.24
C LYS A 117 -2.43 14.99 14.06
N LYS A 118 -1.58 15.86 13.51
CA LYS A 118 -0.69 15.55 12.39
C LYS A 118 0.26 14.41 12.75
N ALA A 119 0.87 14.44 13.94
CA ALA A 119 1.75 13.37 14.42
C ALA A 119 1.05 12.00 14.38
N TYR A 120 -0.18 11.90 14.92
CA TYR A 120 -0.94 10.65 14.87
C TYR A 120 -1.27 10.21 13.43
N ILE A 121 -1.67 11.15 12.56
CA ILE A 121 -2.07 10.89 11.18
C ILE A 121 -0.91 10.31 10.36
N ILE A 122 0.30 10.83 10.55
CA ILE A 122 1.49 10.38 9.81
C ILE A 122 2.18 9.18 10.46
N GLY A 123 1.66 8.68 11.59
CA GLY A 123 2.23 7.57 12.34
C GLY A 123 3.45 7.94 13.20
N ASP A 124 3.65 9.22 13.49
CA ASP A 124 4.70 9.72 14.38
C ASP A 124 4.26 9.61 15.85
N ASP A 125 4.36 8.40 16.37
CA ASP A 125 3.96 8.07 17.73
C ASP A 125 4.86 8.71 18.80
N ALA A 126 6.11 9.06 18.45
CA ALA A 126 7.04 9.68 19.39
C ALA A 126 6.59 11.09 19.79
N ASN A 127 5.90 11.79 18.89
CA ASN A 127 5.39 13.14 19.11
C ASN A 127 3.87 13.17 19.38
N PHE A 128 3.22 12.02 19.54
CA PHE A 128 1.80 11.94 19.89
C PHE A 128 1.60 11.74 21.41
N PRO A 129 0.77 12.56 22.08
CA PRO A 129 0.63 12.50 23.54
C PRO A 129 -0.29 11.36 24.00
N PHE A 130 0.14 10.10 23.84
CA PHE A 130 -0.64 8.94 24.26
C PHE A 130 -1.01 8.97 25.75
N ASP A 131 -0.14 9.51 26.61
CA ASP A 131 -0.37 9.60 28.06
C ASP A 131 -1.55 10.50 28.45
N LEU A 132 -1.96 11.41 27.56
CA LEU A 132 -3.09 12.33 27.76
C LEU A 132 -4.37 11.82 27.09
N MET A 133 -4.32 10.66 26.45
CA MET A 133 -5.40 10.11 25.64
C MET A 133 -6.03 8.91 26.33
N PRO A 134 -7.33 8.63 26.06
CA PRO A 134 -7.86 7.29 26.27
C PRO A 134 -6.98 6.25 25.56
N PRO A 135 -7.02 4.97 25.98
CA PRO A 135 -6.30 3.92 25.28
C PRO A 135 -6.63 3.91 23.78
N PRO A 136 -5.63 3.75 22.89
CA PRO A 136 -5.87 3.70 21.46
C PRO A 136 -6.79 2.52 21.09
N PRO A 137 -7.43 2.56 19.91
CA PRO A 137 -8.20 1.43 19.41
C PRO A 137 -7.31 0.18 19.33
N HIS A 138 -7.88 -0.99 19.63
CA HIS A 138 -7.19 -2.26 19.45
C HIS A 138 -6.65 -2.39 18.01
N GLU A 139 -5.43 -2.92 17.86
CA GLU A 139 -4.77 -3.10 16.55
C GLU A 139 -5.66 -3.86 15.54
N HIS A 140 -6.30 -4.94 15.97
CA HIS A 140 -7.23 -5.75 15.17
C HIS A 140 -8.68 -5.22 15.13
N TRP A 141 -8.94 -3.97 15.54
CA TRP A 141 -10.30 -3.40 15.55
C TRP A 141 -11.03 -3.56 14.20
N ASP A 142 -10.33 -3.30 13.10
CA ASP A 142 -10.92 -3.41 11.76
C ASP A 142 -11.27 -4.86 11.39
N ILE A 143 -10.55 -5.86 11.93
CA ILE A 143 -10.87 -7.28 11.81
C ILE A 143 -12.12 -7.63 12.62
N PHE A 144 -12.23 -7.15 13.86
CA PHE A 144 -13.43 -7.38 14.69
C PHE A 144 -14.68 -6.83 14.01
N ARG A 145 -14.58 -5.62 13.43
CA ARG A 145 -15.65 -4.98 12.67
C ARG A 145 -15.96 -5.72 11.36
N LEU A 146 -14.97 -6.36 10.74
CA LEU A 146 -15.20 -7.21 9.57
C LEU A 146 -16.06 -8.42 9.94
N LEU A 147 -15.69 -9.11 11.02
CA LEU A 147 -16.31 -10.35 11.46
C LEU A 147 -17.71 -10.15 12.05
N ASN A 148 -17.93 -9.08 12.82
CA ASN A 148 -19.21 -8.80 13.45
C ASN A 148 -20.13 -7.95 12.55
N PRO A 149 -21.39 -8.38 12.25
CA PRO A 149 -22.01 -9.66 12.60
C PRO A 149 -21.83 -10.77 11.55
N ALA A 150 -21.35 -10.43 10.35
CA ALA A 150 -21.50 -11.26 9.15
C ALA A 150 -20.81 -12.63 9.21
N ALA A 151 -19.63 -12.75 9.82
CA ALA A 151 -18.85 -13.99 9.91
C ALA A 151 -18.64 -14.49 11.36
N LEU A 152 -19.20 -13.79 12.34
CA LEU A 152 -18.92 -14.01 13.76
C LEU A 152 -19.21 -15.44 14.23
N ILE A 153 -20.32 -16.04 13.77
CA ILE A 153 -20.73 -17.40 14.19
C ILE A 153 -19.72 -18.44 13.67
N GLY A 154 -19.38 -18.37 12.37
CA GLY A 154 -18.42 -19.28 11.75
C GLY A 154 -17.03 -19.12 12.38
N TYR A 155 -16.61 -17.88 12.57
CA TYR A 155 -15.35 -17.52 13.24
C TYR A 155 -15.25 -18.11 14.65
N ASN A 156 -16.22 -17.81 15.53
CA ASN A 156 -16.19 -18.27 16.91
C ASN A 156 -16.27 -19.81 16.98
N SER A 157 -16.96 -20.48 16.06
CA SER A 157 -16.99 -21.94 16.02
C SER A 157 -15.60 -22.55 15.82
N LEU A 158 -14.72 -21.93 15.02
CA LEU A 158 -13.35 -22.41 14.84
C LEU A 158 -12.51 -22.20 16.11
N MET A 159 -12.70 -21.07 16.78
CA MET A 159 -11.98 -20.74 18.01
C MET A 159 -12.39 -21.64 19.17
N THR A 160 -13.69 -21.88 19.35
CA THR A 160 -14.20 -22.79 20.37
C THR A 160 -13.67 -24.22 20.15
N GLN A 161 -13.68 -24.72 18.91
CA GLN A 161 -13.17 -26.06 18.64
C GLN A 161 -11.66 -26.20 18.91
N TRP A 162 -10.87 -25.16 18.66
CA TRP A 162 -9.45 -25.16 19.04
C TRP A 162 -9.25 -25.20 20.56
N LEU A 163 -10.07 -24.50 21.33
CA LEU A 163 -10.04 -24.56 22.79
C LEU A 163 -10.43 -25.95 23.31
N GLU A 164 -11.47 -26.56 22.75
CA GLU A 164 -11.89 -27.93 23.09
C GLU A 164 -10.77 -28.97 22.86
N ILE A 165 -9.95 -28.78 21.82
CA ILE A 165 -8.75 -29.59 21.56
C ILE A 165 -7.70 -29.40 22.66
N GLY A 166 -7.56 -28.16 23.14
CA GLY A 166 -6.71 -27.82 24.27
C GLY A 166 -7.15 -28.52 25.55
N ASP A 167 -8.44 -28.43 25.88
CA ASP A 167 -9.03 -29.05 27.08
C ASP A 167 -8.92 -30.59 27.03
N ALA A 168 -8.95 -31.18 25.84
CA ALA A 168 -8.73 -32.60 25.62
C ALA A 168 -7.24 -33.03 25.68
N GLY A 169 -6.31 -32.08 25.87
CA GLY A 169 -4.87 -32.34 25.89
C GLY A 169 -4.32 -32.84 24.54
N LYS A 170 -4.94 -32.42 23.42
CA LYS A 170 -4.57 -32.87 22.07
C LYS A 170 -3.86 -31.82 21.22
N THR A 171 -3.59 -30.62 21.76
CA THR A 171 -2.91 -29.53 21.04
C THR A 171 -1.63 -30.00 20.35
N GLY A 172 -0.73 -30.67 21.08
CA GLY A 172 0.53 -31.18 20.52
C GLY A 172 0.33 -32.15 19.36
N ALA A 173 -0.63 -33.08 19.47
CA ALA A 173 -0.94 -34.04 18.40
C ALA A 173 -1.46 -33.36 17.13
N ILE A 174 -2.30 -32.33 17.27
CA ILE A 174 -2.81 -31.56 16.12
C ILE A 174 -1.71 -30.69 15.49
N CYS A 175 -0.81 -30.13 16.30
CA CYS A 175 0.35 -29.41 15.80
C CYS A 175 1.28 -30.31 14.98
N CYS A 176 1.54 -31.55 15.45
CA CYS A 176 2.32 -32.53 14.69
C CYS A 176 1.65 -32.89 13.36
N LEU A 177 0.33 -33.09 13.35
CA LEU A 177 -0.44 -33.37 12.13
C LEU A 177 -0.26 -32.25 11.09
N LEU A 178 -0.32 -30.99 11.51
CA LEU A 178 -0.08 -29.85 10.60
C LEU A 178 1.37 -29.78 10.13
N CYS A 179 2.34 -30.03 11.01
CA CYS A 179 3.76 -30.09 10.63
C CYS A 179 4.03 -31.21 9.62
N GLU A 180 3.38 -32.37 9.77
CA GLU A 180 3.49 -33.50 8.86
C GLU A 180 2.85 -33.18 7.50
N LEU A 181 1.65 -32.60 7.48
CA LEU A 181 0.97 -32.16 6.26
C LEU A 181 1.85 -31.23 5.41
N PHE A 182 2.56 -30.30 6.04
CA PHE A 182 3.42 -29.35 5.37
C PHE A 182 4.90 -29.79 5.32
N SER A 183 5.24 -31.03 5.68
CA SER A 183 6.63 -31.49 5.64
C SER A 183 7.15 -31.78 4.23
N GLN A 184 6.25 -31.91 3.26
CA GLN A 184 6.56 -32.22 1.86
C GLN A 184 5.59 -31.51 0.91
N THR A 185 6.03 -31.30 -0.33
CA THR A 185 5.18 -30.88 -1.45
C THR A 185 5.14 -32.01 -2.50
N PRO A 186 3.97 -32.36 -3.06
CA PRO A 186 2.66 -31.76 -2.78
C PRO A 186 2.10 -32.14 -1.39
N ASN A 187 1.32 -31.24 -0.78
CA ASN A 187 0.64 -31.46 0.50
C ASN A 187 -0.53 -32.44 0.31
N ASP A 188 -0.44 -33.64 0.88
CA ASP A 188 -1.51 -34.65 0.79
C ASP A 188 -2.60 -34.42 1.86
N LEU A 189 -3.45 -33.42 1.59
CA LEU A 189 -4.57 -33.09 2.46
C LEU A 189 -5.56 -34.25 2.61
N ALA A 190 -5.77 -35.04 1.55
CA ALA A 190 -6.73 -36.13 1.57
C ALA A 190 -6.28 -37.24 2.53
N ALA A 191 -5.03 -37.69 2.43
CA ALA A 191 -4.46 -38.68 3.34
C ALA A 191 -4.44 -38.14 4.79
N CYS A 192 -4.01 -36.88 4.99
CA CYS A 192 -4.01 -36.25 6.31
C CYS A 192 -5.40 -36.26 6.98
N VAL A 193 -6.46 -36.01 6.20
CA VAL A 193 -7.83 -36.01 6.72
C VAL A 193 -8.31 -37.42 7.03
N GLU A 194 -8.16 -38.35 6.09
CA GLU A 194 -8.68 -39.73 6.22
C GLU A 194 -7.92 -40.55 7.27
N GLU A 195 -6.59 -40.48 7.26
CA GLU A 195 -5.73 -41.38 8.03
C GLU A 195 -5.40 -40.83 9.42
N SER A 196 -5.28 -39.51 9.56
CA SER A 196 -4.83 -38.88 10.82
C SER A 196 -5.93 -38.12 11.55
N TRP A 197 -6.69 -37.26 10.85
CA TRP A 197 -7.70 -36.43 11.51
C TRP A 197 -8.98 -37.18 11.89
N LYS A 198 -9.61 -37.90 10.96
CA LYS A 198 -10.90 -38.59 11.23
C LYS A 198 -10.87 -39.53 12.43
N PRO A 199 -9.80 -40.33 12.67
CA PRO A 199 -9.70 -41.14 13.87
C PRO A 199 -9.73 -40.33 15.16
N LEU A 200 -9.02 -39.19 15.19
CA LEU A 200 -9.02 -38.27 16.34
C LEU A 200 -10.38 -37.62 16.54
N ALA A 201 -10.98 -37.11 15.46
CA ALA A 201 -12.26 -36.40 15.50
C ALA A 201 -13.43 -37.30 15.93
N LYS A 202 -13.42 -38.58 15.54
CA LYS A 202 -14.47 -39.54 15.90
C LYS A 202 -14.50 -39.84 17.40
N ALA A 203 -13.34 -39.83 18.07
CA ALA A 203 -13.24 -40.10 19.50
C ALA A 203 -13.80 -38.96 20.37
N THR A 204 -13.85 -37.75 19.83
CA THR A 204 -14.17 -36.51 20.55
C THR A 204 -15.39 -35.77 20.00
N ASN A 205 -15.98 -36.26 18.91
CA ASN A 205 -17.09 -35.64 18.18
C ASN A 205 -16.77 -34.24 17.63
N TRP A 206 -15.52 -34.03 17.22
CA TRP A 206 -15.07 -32.78 16.59
C TRP A 206 -15.50 -32.68 15.13
N LYS A 207 -15.75 -31.45 14.66
CA LYS A 207 -16.07 -31.20 13.25
C LYS A 207 -14.85 -31.45 12.38
N THR A 208 -15.07 -32.01 11.20
CA THR A 208 -14.01 -32.15 10.18
C THR A 208 -14.01 -31.00 9.21
N ASP A 209 -15.20 -30.56 8.81
CA ASP A 209 -15.33 -29.51 7.81
C ASP A 209 -16.04 -28.28 8.35
N THR A 210 -15.75 -27.15 7.73
CA THR A 210 -16.43 -25.89 7.96
C THR A 210 -16.76 -25.21 6.63
N SER A 211 -17.66 -24.24 6.69
CA SER A 211 -17.92 -23.36 5.55
C SER A 211 -16.72 -22.44 5.35
N ALA A 212 -16.10 -22.51 4.18
CA ALA A 212 -15.02 -21.60 3.82
C ALA A 212 -15.59 -20.17 3.66
N SER A 213 -15.09 -19.26 4.49
CA SER A 213 -15.57 -17.87 4.52
C SER A 213 -15.01 -17.10 3.32
N GLN A 214 -15.86 -16.32 2.63
CA GLN A 214 -15.42 -15.45 1.53
C GLN A 214 -14.41 -14.38 1.98
N PHE A 215 -14.34 -14.07 3.27
CA PHE A 215 -13.35 -13.12 3.82
C PHE A 215 -11.93 -13.68 3.82
N PHE A 216 -11.80 -15.00 3.88
CA PHE A 216 -10.52 -15.71 3.85
C PHE A 216 -10.29 -16.44 2.52
N ASN A 217 -11.37 -16.68 1.76
CA ASN A 217 -11.37 -17.35 0.45
C ASN A 217 -12.18 -16.53 -0.58
N PRO A 218 -11.68 -15.38 -1.04
CA PRO A 218 -12.42 -14.45 -1.90
C PRO A 218 -13.00 -15.04 -3.19
N PRO A 219 -12.31 -15.94 -3.92
CA PRO A 219 -12.85 -16.57 -5.12
C PRO A 219 -14.15 -17.33 -4.86
N GLN A 220 -14.38 -17.73 -3.61
CA GLN A 220 -15.55 -18.49 -3.18
C GLN A 220 -16.75 -17.59 -2.88
N GLY A 221 -16.60 -16.27 -2.99
CA GLY A 221 -17.69 -15.30 -2.86
C GLY A 221 -18.80 -15.52 -3.88
N LYS A 222 -20.05 -15.24 -3.46
CA LYS A 222 -21.22 -15.34 -4.34
C LYS A 222 -21.07 -14.34 -5.50
N GLY A 223 -21.11 -14.82 -6.74
CA GLY A 223 -21.03 -14.00 -7.96
C GLY A 223 -19.71 -14.09 -8.74
N ILE A 224 -18.64 -14.65 -8.18
CA ILE A 224 -17.36 -14.88 -8.90
C ILE A 224 -17.28 -16.30 -9.48
N ASN A 225 -18.06 -17.25 -8.95
CA ASN A 225 -18.04 -18.65 -9.40
C ASN A 225 -18.99 -18.93 -10.57
N LYS A 226 -18.50 -18.73 -11.81
CA LYS A 226 -18.49 -19.68 -12.96
C LYS A 226 -18.36 -18.93 -14.30
N PRO A 227 -17.49 -19.39 -15.23
CA PRO A 227 -17.47 -18.93 -16.64
C PRO A 227 -18.75 -19.29 -17.43
N LEU A 228 -19.54 -20.28 -16.97
CA LEU A 228 -20.83 -20.64 -17.56
C LEU A 228 -21.88 -21.04 -16.48
N PRO A 229 -23.10 -20.49 -16.53
CA PRO A 229 -24.13 -20.72 -15.51
C PRO A 229 -24.95 -22.01 -15.78
N ASN A 230 -24.51 -23.15 -15.24
CA ASN A 230 -25.28 -24.40 -15.26
C ASN A 230 -25.79 -24.79 -13.86
N GLY A 231 -26.74 -24.03 -13.32
CA GLY A 231 -27.55 -24.43 -12.14
C GLY A 231 -27.52 -23.46 -10.94
N VAL A 232 -28.65 -23.38 -10.23
CA VAL A 232 -29.01 -22.35 -9.22
C VAL A 232 -28.57 -22.72 -7.78
N GLY A 233 -27.66 -23.68 -7.60
CA GLY A 233 -27.19 -24.10 -6.28
C GLY A 233 -25.92 -23.36 -5.83
N LEU A 234 -26.05 -22.21 -5.16
CA LEU A 234 -24.95 -21.54 -4.44
C LEU A 234 -24.84 -22.08 -3.01
N SER A 235 -24.36 -23.33 -2.85
CA SER A 235 -23.97 -23.82 -1.52
C SER A 235 -22.56 -23.32 -1.18
N ASN A 236 -22.35 -22.90 0.07
CA ASN A 236 -21.02 -22.56 0.55
C ASN A 236 -20.07 -23.75 0.34
N LEU A 237 -18.82 -23.47 -0.06
CA LEU A 237 -17.82 -24.52 -0.22
C LEU A 237 -17.37 -25.01 1.15
N SER A 238 -17.29 -26.33 1.28
CA SER A 238 -16.77 -27.02 2.46
C SER A 238 -15.25 -27.03 2.40
N SER A 239 -14.58 -26.81 3.52
CA SER A 239 -13.12 -26.84 3.64
C SER A 239 -12.71 -27.48 4.97
N PHE A 240 -11.53 -28.10 4.98
CA PHE A 240 -10.97 -28.69 6.19
C PHE A 240 -10.76 -27.60 7.25
N TRP A 241 -11.38 -27.77 8.42
CA TRP A 241 -11.53 -26.68 9.38
C TRP A 241 -10.18 -26.15 9.91
N LEU A 242 -9.15 -26.99 10.01
CA LEU A 242 -7.81 -26.55 10.46
C LEU A 242 -7.15 -25.62 9.45
N LEU A 243 -7.37 -25.81 8.14
CA LEU A 243 -6.83 -24.88 7.14
C LEU A 243 -7.56 -23.53 7.21
N GLU A 244 -8.88 -23.54 7.44
CA GLU A 244 -9.65 -22.30 7.64
C GLU A 244 -9.26 -21.60 8.95
N TRP A 245 -8.94 -22.37 10.00
CA TRP A 245 -8.39 -21.87 11.25
C TRP A 245 -7.03 -21.18 11.03
N LEU A 246 -6.10 -21.82 10.31
CA LEU A 246 -4.81 -21.22 9.95
C LEU A 246 -4.98 -19.96 9.09
N LYS A 247 -5.82 -19.98 8.06
CA LYS A 247 -6.09 -18.78 7.24
C LYS A 247 -6.61 -17.61 8.07
N MET A 248 -7.48 -17.89 9.04
CA MET A 248 -7.96 -16.86 9.95
C MET A 248 -6.82 -16.33 10.82
N ILE A 249 -5.95 -17.18 11.38
CA ILE A 249 -4.78 -16.71 12.14
C ILE A 249 -3.91 -15.83 11.25
N GLY A 250 -3.61 -16.28 10.03
CA GLY A 250 -2.87 -15.48 9.06
C GLY A 250 -3.54 -14.15 8.77
N PHE A 251 -4.88 -14.10 8.78
CA PHE A 251 -5.61 -12.84 8.60
C PHE A 251 -5.30 -11.83 9.71
N TYR A 252 -5.19 -12.27 10.96
CA TYR A 252 -4.73 -11.42 12.06
C TYR A 252 -3.29 -10.96 11.90
N GLN A 253 -2.43 -11.78 11.30
CA GLN A 253 -1.01 -11.47 11.22
C GLN A 253 -0.63 -10.54 10.05
N ILE A 254 -1.30 -10.70 8.90
CA ILE A 254 -0.82 -10.08 7.66
C ILE A 254 -1.90 -9.33 6.88
N ALA A 255 -3.18 -9.50 7.20
CA ALA A 255 -4.23 -8.81 6.44
C ALA A 255 -4.46 -7.40 6.97
N PHE A 256 -4.43 -6.42 6.08
CA PHE A 256 -4.87 -5.06 6.36
C PHE A 256 -6.27 -4.86 5.77
N THR A 257 -7.27 -4.69 6.63
CA THR A 257 -8.67 -4.52 6.20
C THR A 257 -9.25 -3.20 6.71
N ARG A 258 -10.10 -2.55 5.89
CA ARG A 258 -10.70 -1.27 6.27
C ARG A 258 -12.01 -0.97 5.53
N THR A 259 -12.95 -0.34 6.23
CA THR A 259 -14.10 0.35 5.60
C THR A 259 -13.63 1.62 4.91
N LEU A 260 -14.10 1.83 3.69
CA LEU A 260 -13.74 2.98 2.87
C LEU A 260 -14.41 4.27 3.35
N GLN A 261 -13.83 5.41 3.00
CA GLN A 261 -14.38 6.70 3.37
C GLN A 261 -15.69 6.98 2.61
N GLY A 262 -16.71 7.50 3.32
CA GLY A 262 -17.97 7.95 2.73
C GLY A 262 -18.95 6.85 2.32
N VAL A 263 -18.55 5.57 2.41
CA VAL A 263 -19.39 4.40 2.09
C VAL A 263 -19.12 3.29 3.11
N ASN A 264 -20.01 2.30 3.22
CA ASN A 264 -19.79 1.16 4.10
C ASN A 264 -19.00 0.00 3.45
N ASP A 265 -18.61 0.17 2.19
CA ASP A 265 -17.80 -0.80 1.44
C ASP A 265 -16.44 -1.02 2.12
N ARG A 266 -15.79 -2.14 1.83
CA ARG A 266 -14.53 -2.52 2.47
C ARG A 266 -13.49 -2.96 1.45
N LYS A 267 -12.22 -2.75 1.79
CA LYS A 267 -11.09 -3.38 1.11
C LYS A 267 -10.24 -4.16 2.09
N THR A 268 -9.70 -5.27 1.61
CA THR A 268 -8.69 -6.05 2.31
C THR A 268 -7.48 -6.21 1.41
N TYR A 269 -6.31 -5.99 1.99
CA TYR A 269 -5.01 -6.08 1.36
C TYR A 269 -4.20 -7.14 2.10
N VAL A 270 -3.66 -8.11 1.36
CA VAL A 270 -2.80 -9.16 1.92
C VAL A 270 -1.47 -9.14 1.17
N PRO A 271 -0.35 -8.86 1.86
CA PRO A 271 0.96 -8.75 1.24
C PRO A 271 1.43 -10.12 0.76
N VAL A 272 1.98 -10.14 -0.46
CA VAL A 272 2.49 -11.34 -1.13
C VAL A 272 3.98 -11.41 -0.99
N VAL A 273 4.48 -12.49 -0.39
CA VAL A 273 5.91 -12.62 -0.08
C VAL A 273 6.69 -12.98 -1.35
N GLY A 274 7.84 -12.32 -1.54
CA GLY A 274 8.88 -12.82 -2.43
C GLY A 274 9.87 -13.66 -1.63
N ARG A 275 10.65 -12.97 -0.78
CA ARG A 275 11.53 -13.59 0.21
C ARG A 275 11.59 -12.73 1.45
N ALA A 276 11.05 -13.22 2.57
CA ALA A 276 10.93 -12.41 3.79
C ALA A 276 11.22 -13.20 5.08
N ASP A 277 11.97 -12.57 5.97
CA ASP A 277 12.04 -12.94 7.39
C ASP A 277 10.75 -12.47 8.10
N TRP A 278 10.21 -13.35 8.95
CA TRP A 278 8.96 -13.13 9.69
C TRP A 278 9.02 -11.90 10.60
N THR A 279 10.09 -11.78 11.40
CA THR A 279 10.24 -10.68 12.36
C THR A 279 10.30 -9.33 11.65
N THR A 280 11.04 -9.27 10.55
CA THR A 280 11.18 -8.04 9.77
C THR A 280 9.88 -7.67 9.07
N ARG A 281 9.13 -8.65 8.55
CA ARG A 281 7.80 -8.43 7.98
C ARG A 281 6.85 -7.80 9.01
N GLN A 282 6.81 -8.32 10.24
CA GLN A 282 5.98 -7.75 11.30
C GLN A 282 6.35 -6.30 11.60
N LYS A 283 7.64 -5.97 11.70
CA LYS A 283 8.11 -4.59 11.92
C LYS A 283 7.66 -3.64 10.80
N VAL A 284 7.75 -4.07 9.54
CA VAL A 284 7.28 -3.29 8.38
C VAL A 284 5.77 -3.10 8.44
N GLN A 285 5.02 -4.16 8.72
CA GLN A 285 3.56 -4.11 8.87
C GLN A 285 3.13 -3.12 9.95
N THR A 286 3.78 -3.12 11.12
CA THR A 286 3.51 -2.18 12.20
C THR A 286 3.71 -0.72 11.76
N ILE A 287 4.80 -0.43 11.05
CA ILE A 287 5.06 0.93 10.53
C ILE A 287 3.99 1.33 9.51
N PHE A 288 3.63 0.42 8.61
CA PHE A 288 2.59 0.62 7.61
C PHE A 288 1.23 0.93 8.23
N GLU A 289 0.78 0.13 9.21
CA GLU A 289 -0.52 0.30 9.88
C GLU A 289 -0.63 1.63 10.62
N LYS A 290 0.48 2.10 11.22
CA LYS A 290 0.54 3.43 11.84
C LYS A 290 0.30 4.56 10.84
N ARG A 291 0.70 4.39 9.58
CA ARG A 291 0.43 5.36 8.50
C ARG A 291 -0.95 5.18 7.89
N MET A 292 -1.51 3.99 7.99
CA MET A 292 -2.85 3.68 7.53
C MET A 292 -3.84 3.68 8.70
N ARG A 293 -3.95 4.79 9.44
CA ARG A 293 -4.87 4.92 10.60
C ARG A 293 -6.28 5.39 10.29
N PHE A 294 -6.47 6.08 9.16
CA PHE A 294 -7.76 6.60 8.72
C PHE A 294 -8.29 5.90 7.45
N ALA A 295 -9.61 5.97 7.28
CA ALA A 295 -10.28 5.47 6.08
C ALA A 295 -10.03 6.41 4.90
N GLU A 296 -9.81 5.82 3.74
CA GLU A 296 -9.57 6.51 2.48
C GLU A 296 -10.62 6.05 1.47
N THR A 297 -10.79 6.80 0.38
CA THR A 297 -11.65 6.42 -0.74
C THR A 297 -11.08 5.21 -1.51
N ALA A 298 -11.84 4.62 -2.41
CA ALA A 298 -11.54 3.29 -2.95
C ALA A 298 -10.22 3.23 -3.73
N VAL A 299 -10.00 4.18 -4.64
CA VAL A 299 -8.79 4.25 -5.49
C VAL A 299 -7.60 4.78 -4.69
N LEU A 300 -7.82 5.81 -3.88
CA LEU A 300 -6.80 6.41 -3.02
C LEU A 300 -6.26 5.41 -1.98
N SER A 301 -7.11 4.55 -1.42
CA SER A 301 -6.69 3.47 -0.51
C SER A 301 -5.71 2.50 -1.18
N ASP A 302 -5.90 2.17 -2.46
CA ASP A 302 -4.96 1.31 -3.20
C ASP A 302 -3.61 2.01 -3.37
N ILE A 303 -3.64 3.28 -3.79
CA ILE A 303 -2.44 4.10 -3.98
C ILE A 303 -1.65 4.23 -2.68
N LEU A 304 -2.32 4.63 -1.60
CA LEU A 304 -1.69 4.85 -0.31
C LEU A 304 -1.19 3.56 0.32
N THR A 305 -1.84 2.42 0.05
CA THR A 305 -1.32 1.11 0.46
C THR A 305 0.07 0.87 -0.13
N ILE A 306 0.24 1.07 -1.44
CA ILE A 306 1.51 0.86 -2.11
C ILE A 306 2.56 1.88 -1.68
N ILE A 307 2.22 3.17 -1.64
CA ILE A 307 3.16 4.22 -1.24
C ILE A 307 3.62 4.01 0.21
N ARG A 308 2.69 3.87 1.17
CA ARG A 308 3.04 3.83 2.60
C ARG A 308 3.72 2.52 3.00
N TYR A 309 3.37 1.40 2.36
CA TYR A 309 4.07 0.14 2.61
C TYR A 309 5.50 0.17 2.07
N THR A 310 5.68 0.73 0.87
CA THR A 310 7.01 0.95 0.28
C THR A 310 7.84 1.88 1.16
N THR A 311 7.26 2.97 1.66
CA THR A 311 7.92 3.87 2.62
C THR A 311 8.34 3.13 3.89
N ALA A 312 7.48 2.27 4.45
CA ALA A 312 7.81 1.46 5.63
C ALA A 312 8.99 0.50 5.38
N LEU A 313 9.07 -0.10 4.18
CA LEU A 313 10.21 -0.93 3.78
C LEU A 313 11.50 -0.12 3.65
N VAL A 314 11.46 1.00 2.94
CA VAL A 314 12.64 1.87 2.75
C VAL A 314 13.18 2.37 4.10
N GLU A 315 12.31 2.76 5.03
CA GLU A 315 12.69 3.13 6.39
C GLU A 315 13.33 1.99 7.19
N ARG A 316 12.84 0.76 6.98
CA ARG A 316 13.44 -0.40 7.62
C ARG A 316 14.85 -0.66 7.10
N VAL A 317 15.07 -0.53 5.79
CA VAL A 317 16.41 -0.59 5.19
C VAL A 317 17.30 0.52 5.76
N ALA A 318 16.78 1.75 5.88
CA ALA A 318 17.50 2.87 6.45
C ALA A 318 17.98 2.61 7.88
N THR A 319 17.10 2.01 8.70
CA THR A 319 17.42 1.66 10.08
C THR A 319 18.50 0.58 10.13
N ALA A 320 18.41 -0.41 9.24
CA ALA A 320 19.33 -1.53 9.19
C ALA A 320 20.73 -1.16 8.67
N GLN A 321 20.88 -0.09 7.89
CA GLN A 321 22.17 0.39 7.39
C GLN A 321 22.96 1.26 8.39
N ARG A 322 22.41 1.57 9.57
CA ARG A 322 23.11 2.41 10.56
C ARG A 322 24.31 1.67 11.15
N ASN A 323 25.39 2.38 11.47
CA ASN A 323 26.63 1.81 12.06
C ASN A 323 26.43 1.11 13.42
N THR A 324 25.25 1.23 14.02
CA THR A 324 24.84 0.57 15.26
C THR A 324 23.83 -0.55 15.02
N ALA A 325 23.78 -1.10 13.81
CA ALA A 325 22.83 -2.14 13.42
C ALA A 325 23.01 -3.42 14.24
N SER A 326 21.91 -3.90 14.81
CA SER A 326 21.82 -5.21 15.46
C SER A 326 22.11 -6.35 14.48
N GLU A 327 22.44 -7.55 14.99
CA GLU A 327 22.65 -8.76 14.16
C GLU A 327 21.44 -9.05 13.25
N GLN A 328 20.22 -8.83 13.76
CA GLN A 328 18.97 -8.97 12.99
C GLN A 328 18.89 -7.99 11.80
N GLU A 329 19.40 -6.77 11.97
CA GLU A 329 19.41 -5.76 10.92
C GLU A 329 20.43 -6.09 9.83
N GLN A 330 21.59 -6.61 10.20
CA GLN A 330 22.58 -7.09 9.25
C GLN A 330 22.05 -8.30 8.47
N ALA A 331 21.36 -9.24 9.14
CA ALA A 331 20.69 -10.37 8.48
C ALA A 331 19.61 -9.93 7.49
N PHE A 332 18.82 -8.90 7.84
CA PHE A 332 17.84 -8.32 6.92
C PHE A 332 18.50 -7.71 5.67
N LEU A 333 19.61 -6.96 5.82
CA LEU A 333 20.32 -6.43 4.65
C LEU A 333 20.88 -7.56 3.78
N ALA A 334 21.45 -8.60 4.37
CA ALA A 334 21.94 -9.76 3.65
C ALA A 334 20.82 -10.48 2.87
N LEU A 335 19.60 -10.52 3.42
CA LEU A 335 18.42 -11.10 2.77
C LEU A 335 18.06 -10.40 1.45
N LEU A 336 18.19 -9.08 1.43
CA LEU A 336 17.85 -8.28 0.25
C LEU A 336 18.93 -8.33 -0.85
N GLY A 337 20.10 -8.88 -0.54
CA GLY A 337 21.24 -8.97 -1.44
C GLY A 337 21.98 -7.65 -1.64
N GLU A 338 22.81 -7.59 -2.68
CA GLU A 338 23.67 -6.43 -2.97
C GLU A 338 22.90 -5.20 -3.47
N MET A 339 21.73 -5.41 -4.10
CA MET A 339 20.87 -4.34 -4.64
C MET A 339 19.42 -4.51 -4.15
N PRO A 340 19.14 -4.12 -2.88
CA PRO A 340 17.82 -4.26 -2.28
C PRO A 340 16.71 -3.59 -3.11
N ARG A 341 15.76 -4.40 -3.60
CA ARG A 341 14.48 -3.92 -4.14
C ARG A 341 13.36 -4.30 -3.17
N PRO A 342 12.52 -3.35 -2.73
CA PRO A 342 11.35 -3.66 -1.90
C PRO A 342 10.47 -4.77 -2.49
N ALA A 343 10.35 -4.81 -3.83
CA ALA A 343 9.59 -5.79 -4.59
C ALA A 343 10.13 -7.24 -4.52
N ASP A 344 11.40 -7.44 -4.12
CA ASP A 344 11.96 -8.78 -3.91
C ASP A 344 11.62 -9.33 -2.51
N PHE A 345 11.41 -8.44 -1.54
CA PHE A 345 10.96 -8.81 -0.19
C PHE A 345 9.45 -9.11 -0.18
N ILE A 346 8.63 -8.16 -0.67
CA ILE A 346 7.18 -8.30 -0.84
C ILE A 346 6.86 -7.92 -2.29
N ARG A 347 6.25 -8.83 -3.05
CA ARG A 347 5.92 -8.63 -4.47
C ARG A 347 4.83 -7.57 -4.67
N GLY A 348 3.89 -7.49 -3.72
CA GLY A 348 2.70 -6.67 -3.85
C GLY A 348 1.61 -7.09 -2.88
N PHE A 349 0.37 -6.81 -3.24
CA PHE A 349 -0.81 -7.15 -2.46
C PHE A 349 -1.87 -7.82 -3.32
N HIS A 350 -2.40 -8.93 -2.83
CA HIS A 350 -3.75 -9.31 -3.20
C HIS A 350 -4.72 -8.32 -2.55
N THR A 351 -5.61 -7.74 -3.36
CA THR A 351 -6.67 -6.82 -2.92
C THR A 351 -8.03 -7.41 -3.21
N VAL A 352 -8.94 -7.26 -2.26
CA VAL A 352 -10.34 -7.62 -2.44
C VAL A 352 -11.23 -6.46 -2.04
N PHE A 353 -12.13 -6.10 -2.96
CA PHE A 353 -13.16 -5.11 -2.74
C PHE A 353 -14.49 -5.77 -2.43
N TYR A 354 -15.06 -5.38 -1.29
CA TYR A 354 -16.32 -5.88 -0.78
C TYR A 354 -17.37 -4.77 -0.80
N LYS A 355 -18.51 -5.03 -1.45
CA LYS A 355 -19.66 -4.13 -1.43
C LYS A 355 -20.53 -4.44 -0.21
N ASP A 356 -20.89 -3.39 0.54
CA ASP A 356 -21.93 -3.50 1.55
C ASP A 356 -23.31 -3.49 0.88
N LEU A 357 -24.12 -4.52 1.15
CA LEU A 357 -25.51 -4.66 0.72
C LEU A 357 -26.47 -4.57 1.92
N GLY A 358 -26.03 -4.01 3.04
CA GLY A 358 -26.77 -3.86 4.29
C GLY A 358 -26.66 -5.11 5.17
N ASN A 359 -27.43 -6.15 4.88
CA ASN A 359 -27.42 -7.39 5.67
C ASN A 359 -26.41 -8.44 5.16
N ALA A 360 -25.79 -8.18 4.02
CA ALA A 360 -24.81 -9.05 3.40
C ALA A 360 -23.67 -8.23 2.81
N VAL A 361 -22.55 -8.91 2.59
CA VAL A 361 -21.38 -8.34 1.93
C VAL A 361 -21.07 -9.22 0.72
N THR A 362 -20.75 -8.61 -0.41
CA THR A 362 -20.43 -9.35 -1.65
C THR A 362 -19.04 -8.98 -2.14
N THR A 363 -18.26 -9.98 -2.52
CA THR A 363 -16.98 -9.79 -3.21
C THR A 363 -17.23 -9.26 -4.62
N MET A 364 -16.81 -8.01 -4.88
CA MET A 364 -17.00 -7.36 -6.18
C MET A 364 -15.80 -7.47 -7.09
N ASN A 365 -14.59 -7.43 -6.53
CA ASN A 365 -13.36 -7.46 -7.29
C ASN A 365 -12.25 -8.13 -6.49
N ILE A 366 -11.43 -8.90 -7.18
CA ILE A 366 -10.17 -9.46 -6.68
C ILE A 366 -9.09 -8.98 -7.67
N ALA A 367 -8.07 -8.29 -7.17
CA ALA A 367 -6.98 -7.80 -8.01
C ALA A 367 -5.62 -7.99 -7.31
N PHE A 368 -4.56 -7.69 -8.05
CA PHE A 368 -3.20 -7.64 -7.54
C PHE A 368 -2.65 -6.22 -7.72
N LEU A 369 -1.95 -5.71 -6.71
CA LEU A 369 -1.25 -4.43 -6.73
C LEU A 369 0.24 -4.70 -6.52
N ASN A 370 1.08 -4.55 -7.55
CA ASN A 370 2.52 -4.73 -7.38
C ASN A 370 3.12 -3.61 -6.53
N LEU A 371 4.17 -3.92 -5.78
CA LEU A 371 5.09 -2.87 -5.33
C LEU A 371 5.90 -2.35 -6.52
N PRO A 372 6.27 -1.06 -6.56
CA PRO A 372 7.00 -0.48 -7.68
C PRO A 372 8.38 -1.10 -7.86
N GLY A 373 8.66 -1.65 -9.05
CA GLY A 373 9.95 -2.26 -9.38
C GLY A 373 11.08 -1.27 -9.64
N TRP A 374 10.76 0.02 -9.82
CA TRP A 374 11.72 1.09 -10.09
C TRP A 374 12.43 1.64 -8.84
N ILE A 375 12.14 1.09 -7.65
CA ILE A 375 12.86 1.42 -6.42
C ILE A 375 13.96 0.39 -6.21
N GLU A 376 15.19 0.85 -6.37
CA GLU A 376 16.39 0.05 -6.21
C GLU A 376 17.39 0.83 -5.37
N ILE A 377 17.67 0.34 -4.16
CA ILE A 377 18.58 0.99 -3.22
C ILE A 377 19.99 0.51 -3.54
N ARG A 378 20.77 1.32 -4.26
CA ARG A 378 22.15 0.98 -4.67
C ARG A 378 23.17 1.56 -3.70
N GLN A 379 22.88 2.72 -3.13
CA GLN A 379 23.71 3.39 -2.14
C GLN A 379 22.87 4.00 -1.02
N PRO A 380 23.45 4.27 0.17
CA PRO A 380 22.70 4.79 1.32
C PRO A 380 21.92 6.09 1.03
N GLU A 381 22.42 6.93 0.12
CA GLU A 381 21.78 8.19 -0.28
C GLU A 381 20.47 7.98 -1.08
N ASP A 382 20.29 6.80 -1.69
CA ASP A 382 19.06 6.47 -2.41
C ASP A 382 17.86 6.39 -1.47
N ILE A 383 18.08 6.04 -0.21
CA ILE A 383 17.02 5.96 0.80
C ILE A 383 16.35 7.31 0.99
N ALA A 384 17.14 8.35 1.27
CA ALA A 384 16.62 9.70 1.45
C ALA A 384 15.95 10.21 0.15
N THR A 385 16.52 9.84 -1.00
CA THR A 385 15.93 10.16 -2.31
C THR A 385 14.54 9.53 -2.48
N PHE A 386 14.40 8.22 -2.27
CA PHE A 386 13.13 7.53 -2.44
C PHE A 386 12.11 7.94 -1.39
N GLN A 387 12.52 8.24 -0.16
CA GLN A 387 11.63 8.82 0.85
C GLN A 387 11.07 10.16 0.38
N ALA A 388 11.90 11.03 -0.19
CA ALA A 388 11.46 12.32 -0.73
C ALA A 388 10.49 12.17 -1.92
N ILE A 389 10.77 11.22 -2.83
CA ILE A 389 9.89 10.90 -3.96
C ILE A 389 8.53 10.39 -3.44
N LEU A 390 8.52 9.37 -2.58
CA LEU A 390 7.29 8.77 -2.06
C LEU A 390 6.45 9.78 -1.27
N ALA A 391 7.09 10.64 -0.47
CA ALA A 391 6.40 11.71 0.26
C ALA A 391 5.79 12.78 -0.66
N GLU A 392 6.50 13.19 -1.72
CA GLU A 392 5.97 14.13 -2.71
C GLU A 392 4.75 13.53 -3.44
N HIS A 393 4.86 12.27 -3.84
CA HIS A 393 3.80 11.54 -4.50
C HIS A 393 2.55 11.37 -3.61
N GLU A 394 2.72 11.02 -2.33
CA GLU A 394 1.63 10.98 -1.35
C GLU A 394 0.93 12.34 -1.24
N ASN A 395 1.71 13.42 -1.11
CA ASN A 395 1.16 14.77 -1.00
C ASN A 395 0.37 15.19 -2.26
N ILE A 396 0.78 14.74 -3.44
CA ILE A 396 0.08 15.02 -4.69
C ILE A 396 -1.24 14.27 -4.78
N VAL A 397 -1.29 12.98 -4.46
CA VAL A 397 -2.53 12.21 -4.63
C VAL A 397 -3.58 12.56 -3.58
N ARG A 398 -3.17 12.98 -2.38
CA ARG A 398 -4.08 13.36 -1.30
C ARG A 398 -4.88 14.65 -1.57
N GLN A 399 -4.52 15.44 -2.58
CA GLN A 399 -5.27 16.66 -2.93
C GLN A 399 -6.50 16.38 -3.81
N PHE A 400 -6.67 15.14 -4.28
CA PHE A 400 -7.74 14.73 -5.19
C PHE A 400 -8.92 14.11 -4.43
N ALA A 401 -10.13 14.36 -4.91
CA ALA A 401 -11.36 13.80 -4.38
C ALA A 401 -12.06 12.90 -5.41
N GLU A 402 -12.28 11.62 -5.06
CA GLU A 402 -12.90 10.63 -5.95
C GLU A 402 -14.35 10.95 -6.35
N ASN A 403 -15.03 11.85 -5.63
CA ASN A 403 -16.38 12.29 -5.98
C ASN A 403 -16.41 13.28 -7.15
N LYS A 404 -15.26 13.74 -7.65
CA LYS A 404 -15.15 14.55 -8.87
C LYS A 404 -14.55 13.71 -10.00
N GLY A 405 -15.24 13.64 -11.14
CA GLY A 405 -14.85 12.76 -12.25
C GLY A 405 -13.44 12.99 -12.80
N GLU A 406 -13.00 14.24 -12.92
CA GLU A 406 -11.64 14.59 -13.37
C GLU A 406 -10.56 14.10 -12.37
N GLU A 407 -10.79 14.30 -11.07
CA GLU A 407 -9.86 13.89 -9.99
C GLU A 407 -9.85 12.37 -9.80
N LEU A 408 -10.98 11.69 -9.98
CA LEU A 408 -11.03 10.23 -10.04
C LEU A 408 -10.22 9.67 -11.22
N THR A 409 -10.27 10.34 -12.38
CA THR A 409 -9.49 9.94 -13.56
C THR A 409 -8.00 10.08 -13.28
N LEU A 410 -7.58 11.18 -12.65
CA LEU A 410 -6.20 11.38 -12.20
C LEU A 410 -5.74 10.29 -11.23
N LEU A 411 -6.56 9.96 -10.22
CA LEU A 411 -6.24 8.87 -9.29
C LEU A 411 -6.15 7.52 -10.01
N THR A 412 -6.97 7.27 -11.04
CA THR A 412 -6.92 6.02 -11.80
C THR A 412 -5.61 5.88 -12.58
N TYR A 413 -5.21 6.90 -13.34
CA TYR A 413 -3.92 6.90 -14.03
C TYR A 413 -2.74 6.74 -13.07
N TYR A 414 -2.80 7.43 -11.93
CA TYR A 414 -1.75 7.32 -10.93
C TYR A 414 -1.71 5.92 -10.29
N ARG A 415 -2.87 5.32 -10.00
CA ARG A 415 -2.97 3.95 -9.48
C ARG A 415 -2.34 2.96 -10.45
N ASP A 416 -2.62 3.10 -11.74
CA ASP A 416 -2.07 2.21 -12.76
C ASP A 416 -0.56 2.40 -12.92
N PHE A 417 -0.06 3.63 -12.77
CA PHE A 417 1.38 3.90 -12.74
C PHE A 417 2.07 3.24 -11.55
N ILE A 418 1.58 3.45 -10.32
CA ILE A 418 2.32 3.05 -9.11
C ILE A 418 2.42 1.53 -8.96
N VAL A 419 1.49 0.78 -9.58
CA VAL A 419 1.48 -0.69 -9.60
C VAL A 419 2.07 -1.29 -10.88
N ALA A 420 2.48 -0.47 -11.84
CA ALA A 420 3.09 -0.91 -13.09
C ALA A 420 4.59 -0.59 -13.14
N ASP A 421 5.32 -1.40 -13.89
CA ASP A 421 6.74 -1.16 -14.17
C ASP A 421 6.96 -0.38 -15.48
N ASN A 422 6.03 0.51 -15.85
CA ASN A 422 6.16 1.38 -17.03
C ASN A 422 5.63 2.80 -16.78
N LEU A 423 6.09 3.75 -17.59
CA LEU A 423 5.82 5.18 -17.42
C LEU A 423 4.58 5.68 -18.18
N ASP A 424 3.92 4.84 -18.99
CA ASP A 424 2.81 5.32 -19.82
C ASP A 424 1.64 5.88 -18.99
N PRO A 425 1.13 5.19 -17.95
CA PRO A 425 0.11 5.76 -17.08
C PRO A 425 0.59 7.02 -16.33
N PHE A 426 1.89 7.15 -16.07
CA PHE A 426 2.46 8.34 -15.46
C PHE A 426 2.42 9.54 -16.42
N PHE A 427 2.65 9.31 -17.71
CA PHE A 427 2.53 10.35 -18.72
C PHE A 427 1.08 10.76 -18.98
N GLU A 428 0.14 9.81 -18.95
CA GLU A 428 -1.29 10.12 -18.96
C GLU A 428 -1.68 10.95 -17.74
N PHE A 429 -1.21 10.56 -16.54
CA PHE A 429 -1.40 11.31 -15.32
C PHE A 429 -0.85 12.74 -15.44
N THR A 430 0.42 12.92 -15.78
CA THR A 430 1.06 14.25 -15.84
C THR A 430 0.44 15.15 -16.91
N THR A 431 0.01 14.58 -18.04
CA THR A 431 -0.71 15.32 -19.09
C THR A 431 -2.07 15.81 -18.59
N ALA A 432 -2.88 14.93 -18.00
CA ALA A 432 -4.18 15.32 -17.42
C ALA A 432 -3.99 16.30 -16.24
N TYR A 433 -2.99 16.05 -15.40
CA TYR A 433 -2.66 16.86 -14.24
C TYR A 433 -2.22 18.27 -14.60
N SER A 434 -1.53 18.45 -15.73
CA SER A 434 -1.16 19.77 -16.25
C SER A 434 -2.39 20.68 -16.47
N SER A 435 -3.50 20.11 -16.94
CA SER A 435 -4.76 20.82 -17.15
C SER A 435 -5.45 21.12 -15.82
N TRP A 436 -5.46 20.15 -14.91
CA TRP A 436 -6.02 20.31 -13.56
C TRP A 436 -5.27 21.40 -12.77
N LEU A 437 -3.93 21.44 -12.82
CA LEU A 437 -3.12 22.46 -12.13
C LEU A 437 -3.50 23.88 -12.53
N ILE A 438 -3.76 24.10 -13.82
CA ILE A 438 -4.19 25.41 -14.33
C ILE A 438 -5.62 25.73 -13.88
N SER A 439 -6.52 24.76 -13.91
CA SER A 439 -7.92 24.96 -13.49
C SER A 439 -8.07 25.26 -11.99
N GLN A 440 -7.15 24.76 -11.15
CA GLN A 440 -7.10 25.08 -9.73
C GLN A 440 -6.40 26.41 -9.43
N GLY A 441 -5.42 26.79 -10.24
CA GLY A 441 -4.66 28.03 -10.05
C GLY A 441 -5.50 29.31 -10.16
N ASP A 442 -6.67 29.26 -10.80
CA ASP A 442 -7.63 30.38 -10.85
C ASP A 442 -8.51 30.48 -9.59
N LYS A 443 -8.52 29.47 -8.70
CA LYS A 443 -9.56 29.29 -7.69
C LYS A 443 -9.17 29.59 -6.23
N SER A 444 -7.89 29.72 -5.87
CA SER A 444 -7.54 29.44 -4.46
C SER A 444 -6.48 30.32 -3.79
N ARG A 445 -6.73 30.53 -2.49
CA ARG A 445 -5.86 30.99 -1.40
C ARG A 445 -4.71 30.00 -1.10
N PHE A 446 -4.78 28.78 -1.65
CA PHE A 446 -3.81 27.69 -1.49
C PHE A 446 -3.36 27.14 -2.85
N PRO A 447 -2.07 27.24 -3.20
CA PRO A 447 -1.57 26.73 -4.46
C PRO A 447 -1.60 25.19 -4.47
N PRO A 448 -1.99 24.56 -5.59
CA PRO A 448 -1.93 23.11 -5.71
C PRO A 448 -0.49 22.61 -5.54
N ARG A 449 -0.33 21.42 -4.96
CA ARG A 449 0.98 20.76 -4.86
C ARG A 449 1.48 20.43 -6.27
N LYS A 450 2.79 20.33 -6.46
CA LYS A 450 3.43 20.04 -7.76
C LYS A 450 4.64 19.16 -7.54
N PHE A 451 4.92 18.29 -8.48
CA PHE A 451 6.19 17.57 -8.51
C PHE A 451 7.37 18.54 -8.58
N THR A 452 8.49 18.13 -8.01
CA THR A 452 9.77 18.80 -8.21
C THR A 452 10.51 18.19 -9.38
N THR A 453 11.18 19.03 -10.16
CA THR A 453 12.06 18.60 -11.25
C THR A 453 13.14 17.63 -10.77
N HIS A 454 13.66 17.83 -9.56
CA HIS A 454 14.63 16.94 -8.93
C HIS A 454 14.08 15.51 -8.74
N ASN A 455 12.93 15.38 -8.07
CA ASN A 455 12.33 14.07 -7.80
C ASN A 455 11.85 13.39 -9.09
N LEU A 456 11.27 14.15 -10.03
CA LEU A 456 10.90 13.61 -11.34
C LEU A 456 12.11 13.05 -12.09
N ARG A 457 13.25 13.75 -12.08
CA ARG A 457 14.47 13.26 -12.72
C ARG A 457 14.90 11.93 -12.10
N ARG A 458 14.97 11.86 -10.77
CA ARG A 458 15.36 10.63 -10.07
C ARG A 458 14.39 9.50 -10.38
N LEU A 459 13.08 9.73 -10.32
CA LEU A 459 12.06 8.74 -10.65
C LEU A 459 12.22 8.20 -12.08
N LEU A 460 12.28 9.10 -13.08
CA LEU A 460 12.31 8.72 -14.49
C LEU A 460 13.59 7.96 -14.84
N VAL A 461 14.75 8.41 -14.33
CA VAL A 461 16.04 7.75 -14.58
C VAL A 461 16.14 6.42 -13.84
N SER A 462 15.55 6.28 -12.65
CA SER A 462 15.48 4.99 -11.95
C SER A 462 14.60 3.98 -12.69
N ASN A 463 13.55 4.44 -13.38
CA ASN A 463 12.71 3.58 -14.21
C ASN A 463 13.40 3.24 -15.55
N GLN A 464 13.99 4.24 -16.21
CA GLN A 464 14.62 4.13 -17.51
C GLN A 464 15.88 5.01 -17.58
N SER A 465 17.05 4.38 -17.44
CA SER A 465 18.34 5.10 -17.34
C SER A 465 18.70 5.96 -18.57
N ASN A 466 18.29 5.56 -19.77
CA ASN A 466 18.52 6.29 -21.02
C ASN A 466 17.78 7.64 -21.08
N LEU A 467 16.77 7.88 -20.22
CA LEU A 467 16.09 9.17 -20.17
C LEU A 467 17.01 10.31 -19.70
N SER A 468 18.14 10.01 -19.03
CA SER A 468 19.09 11.05 -18.63
C SER A 468 19.60 11.88 -19.83
N GLU A 469 19.75 11.25 -21.00
CA GLU A 469 20.21 11.94 -22.22
C GLU A 469 19.25 13.05 -22.66
N ILE A 470 17.94 12.87 -22.44
CA ILE A 470 16.91 13.87 -22.74
C ILE A 470 16.88 14.92 -21.63
N LEU A 471 16.84 14.45 -20.38
CA LEU A 471 16.60 15.30 -19.21
C LEU A 471 17.75 16.24 -18.87
N ASP A 472 18.97 15.87 -19.26
CA ASP A 472 20.17 16.68 -19.05
C ASP A 472 20.51 17.56 -20.28
N ALA A 473 19.78 17.44 -21.38
CA ALA A 473 19.99 18.25 -22.58
C ALA A 473 19.63 19.73 -22.31
N PRO A 474 20.53 20.69 -22.59
CA PRO A 474 20.28 22.10 -22.33
C PRO A 474 19.00 22.62 -23.02
N GLY A 475 18.79 22.26 -24.28
CA GLY A 475 17.59 22.66 -25.01
C GLY A 475 16.28 22.15 -24.39
N PHE A 476 16.27 20.89 -23.94
CA PHE A 476 15.11 20.32 -23.25
C PHE A 476 14.80 21.09 -21.96
N VAL A 477 15.82 21.34 -21.13
CA VAL A 477 15.68 22.08 -19.86
C VAL A 477 15.17 23.50 -20.10
N ASN A 478 15.72 24.21 -21.09
CA ASN A 478 15.33 25.59 -21.41
C ASN A 478 13.89 25.66 -21.95
N ILE A 479 13.47 24.69 -22.76
CA ILE A 479 12.11 24.64 -23.30
C ILE A 479 11.09 24.24 -22.22
N ALA A 480 11.41 23.29 -21.36
CA ALA A 480 10.58 22.97 -20.19
C ALA A 480 10.44 24.18 -19.25
N TYR A 481 11.52 24.95 -19.05
CA TYR A 481 11.46 26.22 -18.31
C TYR A 481 10.50 27.22 -18.98
N ALA A 482 10.56 27.38 -20.31
CA ALA A 482 9.66 28.26 -21.03
C ALA A 482 8.18 27.85 -20.84
N ILE A 483 7.87 26.56 -20.97
CA ILE A 483 6.52 26.01 -20.73
C ILE A 483 6.06 26.37 -19.31
N ARG A 484 6.89 26.14 -18.29
CA ARG A 484 6.59 26.46 -16.89
C ARG A 484 6.28 27.94 -16.68
N GLN A 485 7.13 28.80 -17.25
CA GLN A 485 6.98 30.24 -17.15
C GLN A 485 5.70 30.73 -17.82
N SER A 486 5.24 30.11 -18.91
CA SER A 486 4.01 30.48 -19.62
C SER A 486 2.73 29.84 -19.08
N THR A 487 2.83 28.94 -18.09
CA THR A 487 1.69 28.17 -17.59
C THR A 487 1.55 28.36 -16.08
N VAL A 488 2.00 27.41 -15.28
CA VAL A 488 1.80 27.35 -13.83
C VAL A 488 2.49 28.50 -13.09
N THR A 489 3.62 29.00 -13.57
CA THR A 489 4.30 30.16 -12.96
C THR A 489 3.64 31.47 -13.36
N ALA A 490 3.20 31.64 -14.61
CA ALA A 490 2.41 32.80 -15.02
C ALA A 490 1.11 32.90 -14.21
N GLN A 491 0.44 31.76 -14.01
CA GLN A 491 -0.78 31.68 -13.21
C GLN A 491 -0.54 32.12 -11.77
N TYR A 492 0.53 31.62 -11.13
CA TYR A 492 0.91 32.04 -9.78
C TYR A 492 1.28 33.53 -9.71
N ARG A 493 2.01 34.07 -10.68
CA ARG A 493 2.34 35.50 -10.71
C ARG A 493 1.10 36.38 -10.84
N LYS A 494 0.11 35.96 -11.65
CA LYS A 494 -1.17 36.66 -11.78
C LYS A 494 -1.92 36.75 -10.44
N THR A 495 -1.88 35.70 -9.60
CA THR A 495 -2.49 35.75 -8.26
C THR A 495 -1.73 36.68 -7.30
N GLN A 496 -0.42 36.86 -7.50
CA GLN A 496 0.41 37.86 -6.81
C GLN A 496 0.30 39.28 -7.41
N GLY A 497 -0.59 39.49 -8.38
CA GLY A 497 -0.80 40.79 -9.03
C GLY A 497 0.16 41.10 -10.18
N ASP A 498 1.13 40.23 -10.47
CA ASP A 498 2.03 40.36 -11.60
C ASP A 498 1.41 39.77 -12.89
N ARG A 499 0.93 40.66 -13.75
CA ARG A 499 0.34 40.36 -15.06
C ARG A 499 1.24 40.81 -16.21
N ARG A 500 2.55 40.62 -16.07
CA ARG A 500 3.52 40.91 -17.15
C ARG A 500 3.37 40.01 -18.36
N TYR A 501 2.87 38.80 -18.15
CA TYR A 501 2.86 37.74 -19.15
C TYR A 501 1.53 37.01 -19.17
N ASP A 502 1.14 36.58 -20.35
CA ASP A 502 -0.05 35.80 -20.64
C ASP A 502 0.10 34.35 -20.17
N ILE A 503 -1.03 33.77 -19.78
CA ILE A 503 -1.14 32.37 -19.35
C ILE A 503 -1.64 31.55 -20.52
N ARG A 504 -0.88 30.51 -20.87
CA ARG A 504 -1.23 29.60 -21.97
C ARG A 504 -2.01 28.40 -21.46
N TYR A 505 -3.32 28.57 -21.37
CA TYR A 505 -4.26 27.49 -21.06
C TYR A 505 -4.21 26.40 -22.14
N GLY A 506 -4.27 25.12 -21.74
CA GLY A 506 -4.34 23.99 -22.68
C GLY A 506 -3.02 23.57 -23.35
N LEU A 507 -1.93 24.33 -23.19
CA LEU A 507 -0.66 24.10 -23.88
C LEU A 507 -0.16 22.65 -23.76
N GLY A 508 -0.10 22.08 -22.55
CA GLY A 508 0.38 20.71 -22.36
C GLY A 508 -0.43 19.66 -23.13
N ARG A 509 -1.77 19.79 -23.13
CA ARG A 509 -2.66 18.88 -23.84
C ARG A 509 -2.53 19.02 -25.35
N ASP A 510 -2.38 20.25 -25.85
CA ASP A 510 -2.21 20.49 -27.29
C ASP A 510 -0.89 19.92 -27.80
N LEU A 511 0.21 20.11 -27.05
CA LEU A 511 1.52 19.54 -27.40
C LEU A 511 1.49 18.00 -27.46
N VAL A 512 0.90 17.34 -26.46
CA VAL A 512 0.79 15.86 -26.44
C VAL A 512 -0.19 15.35 -27.50
N ARG A 513 -1.25 16.10 -27.83
CA ARG A 513 -2.14 15.70 -28.93
C ARG A 513 -1.40 15.71 -30.27
N GLN A 514 -0.57 16.73 -30.51
CA GLN A 514 0.17 16.90 -31.76
C GLN A 514 1.44 16.03 -31.82
N SER A 515 1.90 15.47 -30.71
CA SER A 515 3.09 14.61 -30.65
C SER A 515 2.96 13.27 -31.37
N GLN A 516 1.74 12.92 -31.81
CA GLN A 516 1.50 11.76 -32.68
C GLN A 516 2.21 11.89 -34.03
N TYR A 517 2.43 13.13 -34.52
CA TYR A 517 3.11 13.40 -35.78
C TYR A 517 4.26 14.39 -35.55
N PRO A 518 5.52 14.00 -35.80
CA PRO A 518 6.69 14.85 -35.52
C PRO A 518 6.61 16.26 -36.12
N ASP A 519 6.14 16.38 -37.36
CA ASP A 519 6.01 17.67 -38.05
C ASP A 519 4.97 18.58 -37.39
N GLU A 520 3.82 18.03 -36.98
CA GLU A 520 2.78 18.79 -36.29
C GLU A 520 3.25 19.25 -34.91
N PHE A 521 3.95 18.37 -34.19
CA PHE A 521 4.55 18.69 -32.90
C PHE A 521 5.61 19.80 -33.01
N LEU A 522 6.54 19.67 -33.95
CA LEU A 522 7.58 20.67 -34.20
C LEU A 522 6.98 22.01 -34.60
N ALA A 523 5.96 22.01 -35.46
CA ALA A 523 5.26 23.24 -35.84
C ALA A 523 4.59 23.92 -34.64
N SER A 524 3.89 23.15 -33.81
CA SER A 524 3.23 23.67 -32.61
C SER A 524 4.21 24.18 -31.55
N LEU A 525 5.27 23.41 -31.29
CA LEU A 525 6.31 23.81 -30.35
C LEU A 525 7.03 25.07 -30.84
N SER A 526 7.35 25.15 -32.14
CA SER A 526 7.99 26.33 -32.73
C SER A 526 7.10 27.59 -32.66
N ASP A 527 5.80 27.46 -32.94
CA ASP A 527 4.84 28.55 -32.76
C ASP A 527 4.75 29.00 -31.30
N PHE A 528 4.74 28.05 -30.37
CA PHE A 528 4.79 28.35 -28.94
C PHE A 528 6.04 29.16 -28.57
N LEU A 529 7.23 28.69 -28.98
CA LEU A 529 8.52 29.30 -28.66
C LEU A 529 8.68 30.69 -29.31
N HIS A 530 8.22 30.85 -30.54
CA HIS A 530 8.22 32.14 -31.23
C HIS A 530 7.40 33.17 -30.45
N LYS A 531 6.15 32.82 -30.09
CA LYS A 531 5.28 33.68 -29.28
C LYS A 531 5.90 33.98 -27.92
N TYR A 532 6.59 33.00 -27.31
CA TYR A 532 7.23 33.17 -25.99
C TYR A 532 8.36 34.19 -26.03
N ASN A 533 9.25 34.08 -27.01
CA ASN A 533 10.35 35.01 -27.19
C ASN A 533 9.86 36.41 -27.58
N ALA A 534 8.84 36.51 -28.43
CA ALA A 534 8.22 37.79 -28.81
C ALA A 534 7.61 38.52 -27.59
N GLU A 535 6.88 37.78 -26.75
CA GLU A 535 6.32 38.31 -25.50
C GLU A 535 7.42 38.78 -24.54
N ASN A 536 8.51 38.00 -24.38
CA ASN A 536 9.65 38.41 -23.57
C ASN A 536 10.28 39.71 -24.07
N ALA A 537 10.48 39.87 -25.38
CA ALA A 537 11.01 41.10 -25.97
C ALA A 537 10.10 42.31 -25.72
N GLN A 538 8.79 42.14 -25.93
CA GLN A 538 7.80 43.18 -25.65
C GLN A 538 7.80 43.62 -24.18
N VAL A 539 7.92 42.67 -23.24
CA VAL A 539 8.00 42.99 -21.79
C VAL A 539 9.32 43.68 -21.46
N MET A 540 10.44 43.31 -22.09
CA MET A 540 11.73 43.98 -21.91
C MET A 540 11.69 45.44 -22.35
N GLU A 541 10.96 45.75 -23.43
CA GLU A 541 10.80 47.12 -23.92
C GLU A 541 9.86 47.95 -23.04
N THR A 542 8.82 47.34 -22.46
CA THR A 542 7.71 48.06 -21.83
C THR A 542 7.72 48.05 -20.31
N ARG A 543 8.48 47.16 -19.66
CA ARG A 543 8.46 46.96 -18.21
C ARG A 543 9.87 46.78 -17.62
N PRO A 544 10.09 47.17 -16.35
CA PRO A 544 11.37 46.98 -15.70
C PRO A 544 11.63 45.51 -15.35
N ALA A 545 12.90 45.15 -15.19
CA ALA A 545 13.36 43.85 -14.70
C ALA A 545 12.63 43.38 -13.41
N PRO A 546 12.61 42.07 -13.09
CA PRO A 546 13.28 40.95 -13.77
C PRO A 546 12.52 40.38 -14.98
N TYR A 547 13.27 39.78 -15.91
CA TYR A 547 12.77 39.16 -17.15
C TYR A 547 12.93 37.64 -17.13
N ARG A 548 12.12 36.96 -17.94
CA ARG A 548 12.30 35.52 -18.23
C ARG A 548 13.43 35.33 -19.24
N ARG A 549 14.08 34.16 -19.19
CA ARG A 549 15.13 33.78 -20.16
C ARG A 549 14.49 33.51 -21.52
N SER A 550 15.12 33.96 -22.60
CA SER A 550 14.70 33.61 -23.97
C SER A 550 15.26 32.26 -24.39
N VAL A 551 14.50 31.56 -25.22
CA VAL A 551 14.92 30.29 -25.84
C VAL A 551 15.81 30.59 -27.05
N GLN A 552 16.93 29.90 -27.16
CA GLN A 552 17.94 30.09 -28.19
C GLN A 552 17.73 29.12 -29.38
N THR A 553 18.35 29.42 -30.52
CA THR A 553 18.33 28.52 -31.69
C THR A 553 18.96 27.16 -31.37
N SER A 554 20.00 27.12 -30.54
CA SER A 554 20.60 25.87 -30.07
C SER A 554 19.61 24.99 -29.31
N ASP A 555 18.72 25.59 -28.51
CA ASP A 555 17.72 24.83 -27.75
C ASP A 555 16.73 24.11 -28.67
N ILE A 556 16.37 24.75 -29.79
CA ILE A 556 15.49 24.16 -30.81
C ILE A 556 16.21 23.03 -31.55
N GLN A 557 17.49 23.23 -31.91
CA GLN A 557 18.30 22.20 -32.56
C GLN A 557 18.45 20.96 -31.68
N ASP A 558 18.70 21.14 -30.38
CA ASP A 558 18.76 20.06 -29.41
C ASP A 558 17.45 19.26 -29.36
N ILE A 559 16.29 19.94 -29.30
CA ILE A 559 14.99 19.24 -29.29
C ILE A 559 14.73 18.48 -30.58
N VAL A 560 15.07 19.04 -31.76
CA VAL A 560 14.91 18.32 -33.03
C VAL A 560 15.73 17.03 -33.02
N GLN A 561 16.99 17.09 -32.58
CA GLN A 561 17.84 15.90 -32.46
C GLN A 561 17.26 14.86 -31.49
N LEU A 562 16.70 15.32 -30.37
CA LEU A 562 16.07 14.44 -29.39
C LEU A 562 14.80 13.78 -29.96
N ILE A 563 14.00 14.50 -30.74
CA ILE A 563 12.81 13.95 -31.43
C ILE A 563 13.22 12.91 -32.46
N ASP A 564 14.24 13.19 -33.27
CA ASP A 564 14.75 12.25 -34.27
C ASP A 564 15.24 10.94 -33.62
N LYS A 565 15.84 11.04 -32.43
CA LYS A 565 16.40 9.90 -31.69
C LYS A 565 15.39 9.12 -30.86
N HIS A 566 14.47 9.81 -30.18
CA HIS A 566 13.60 9.21 -29.15
C HIS A 566 12.10 9.25 -29.49
N GLY A 567 11.72 9.92 -30.58
CA GLY A 567 10.33 10.11 -31.01
C GLY A 567 9.66 11.32 -30.37
N SER A 568 8.78 11.97 -31.13
CA SER A 568 8.06 13.18 -30.71
C SER A 568 7.15 12.95 -29.50
N ASP A 569 6.52 11.78 -29.40
CA ASP A 569 5.57 11.45 -28.34
C ASP A 569 6.21 11.48 -26.93
N LEU A 570 7.33 10.77 -26.78
CA LEU A 570 8.06 10.72 -25.51
C LEU A 570 8.59 12.11 -25.12
N ILE A 571 9.16 12.85 -26.07
CA ILE A 571 9.69 14.20 -25.82
C ILE A 571 8.58 15.15 -25.38
N ALA A 572 7.41 15.13 -26.03
CA ALA A 572 6.27 15.95 -25.65
C ALA A 572 5.78 15.63 -24.24
N LYS A 573 5.59 14.35 -23.91
CA LYS A 573 5.15 13.89 -22.58
C LYS A 573 6.15 14.31 -21.48
N LEU A 574 7.45 14.17 -21.74
CA LEU A 574 8.50 14.62 -20.81
C LEU A 574 8.51 16.14 -20.63
N LEU A 575 8.38 16.90 -21.72
CA LEU A 575 8.29 18.37 -21.67
C LEU A 575 7.08 18.83 -20.87
N VAL A 576 5.93 18.15 -20.96
CA VAL A 576 4.76 18.46 -20.14
C VAL A 576 5.01 18.11 -18.67
N ALA A 577 5.54 16.93 -18.36
CA ALA A 577 5.85 16.55 -16.99
C ALA A 577 6.81 17.57 -16.32
N TYR A 578 7.89 17.96 -16.99
CA TYR A 578 8.87 18.93 -16.48
C TYR A 578 8.38 20.37 -16.52
N GLY A 579 7.62 20.73 -17.54
CA GLY A 579 7.09 22.07 -17.76
C GLY A 579 6.04 22.44 -16.71
N TYR A 580 5.36 21.47 -16.11
CA TYR A 580 4.37 21.74 -15.05
C TYR A 580 4.90 21.43 -13.63
N ALA A 581 6.08 20.83 -13.52
CA ALA A 581 6.80 20.67 -12.26
C ALA A 581 7.37 22.00 -11.75
N ARG A 582 7.69 22.07 -10.46
CA ARG A 582 8.41 23.20 -9.84
C ARG A 582 9.91 22.92 -9.74
N GLU A 583 10.71 23.99 -9.67
CA GLU A 583 12.11 23.87 -9.25
C GLU A 583 12.17 23.60 -7.75
N SER A 584 13.25 22.92 -7.31
CA SER A 584 13.50 22.70 -5.89
C SER A 584 13.64 24.06 -5.20
N ARG A 585 12.89 24.24 -4.11
CA ARG A 585 12.89 25.48 -3.34
C ARG A 585 14.19 25.64 -2.55
N THR A 586 14.66 26.87 -2.43
CA THR A 586 15.72 27.23 -1.47
C THR A 586 15.17 27.14 -0.04
N PRO A 587 15.98 26.85 1.00
CA PRO A 587 15.48 26.66 2.38
C PRO A 587 14.62 27.82 2.92
N LEU A 588 14.90 29.06 2.49
CA LEU A 588 14.16 30.26 2.86
C LEU A 588 12.68 30.25 2.39
N GLU A 589 12.37 29.58 1.27
CA GLU A 589 11.01 29.49 0.73
C GLU A 589 10.19 28.35 1.38
N ILE A 590 10.81 27.53 2.24
CA ILE A 590 10.15 26.44 2.96
C ILE A 590 9.53 26.98 4.27
N GLU A 591 10.24 27.87 4.97
CA GLU A 591 9.79 28.49 6.24
C GLU A 591 8.56 29.40 6.06
N GLU A 592 8.43 30.09 4.92
CA GLU A 592 7.29 30.97 4.61
C GLU A 592 5.98 30.21 4.32
N GLU A 593 6.07 28.95 3.88
CA GLU A 593 4.89 28.13 3.57
C GLU A 593 4.43 27.30 4.78
N GLU A 594 5.34 26.86 5.65
CA GLU A 594 4.97 26.18 6.91
C GLU A 594 4.15 27.11 7.82
N THR A 595 4.49 28.41 7.86
CA THR A 595 3.73 29.42 8.60
C THR A 595 2.32 29.69 8.03
N THR A 596 2.07 29.43 6.74
CA THR A 596 0.76 29.57 6.10
C THR A 596 -0.07 28.28 6.07
N ASP A 597 0.56 27.11 6.06
CA ASP A 597 -0.12 25.81 6.23
C ASP A 597 -0.61 25.60 7.68
N GLU A 598 0.12 26.11 8.69
CA GLU A 598 -0.27 26.05 10.11
C GLU A 598 -1.60 26.77 10.39
N THR A 599 -1.89 27.85 9.66
CA THR A 599 -3.15 28.57 9.82
C THR A 599 -4.33 27.77 9.26
N THR A 600 -4.13 26.85 8.31
CA THR A 600 -5.21 26.46 7.39
C THR A 600 -5.60 24.98 7.28
N THR A 601 -5.03 24.08 8.08
CA THR A 601 -5.63 22.73 8.31
C THR A 601 -6.97 22.78 9.09
N SER A 602 -7.58 23.96 9.20
CA SER A 602 -8.82 24.27 9.94
C SER A 602 -10.10 23.91 9.19
N GLU A 603 -10.05 23.69 7.87
CA GLU A 603 -11.26 23.60 7.02
C GLU A 603 -11.51 22.22 6.40
N PHE A 604 -10.65 21.22 6.65
CA PHE A 604 -10.89 19.81 6.29
C PHE A 604 -10.98 18.95 7.57
N GLN A 605 -11.95 19.25 8.42
CA GLN A 605 -12.33 18.43 9.58
C GLN A 605 -13.65 17.69 9.35
#